data_AF-A0A957KC70-F1
#
_entry.id   AF-A0A957KC70-F1
#
_cell.length_a   1.000
_cell.length_b   1.000
_cell.length_c   1.000
_cell.angle_alpha   90.00
_cell.angle_beta   90.00
_cell.angle_gamma   90.00
#
_symmetry.space_group_name_H-M   'P 1'
#
loop_
_entity.id
_entity.type
_entity.pdbx_description
1 polymer ?
#
loop_
_entity_poly.entity_id
_entity_poly.type
_entity_poly.pdbx_seq_one_letter_code
_entity_poly.pdbx_strand_id
1 'polypeptide(L)' 'MQSAPFHSADIDLLKARLRLTPSQRLRAMFDARDLIFGLKRGRLRQQFPDLTEGELNLKILEEIERVRNLPSRPVPIP' A
#
# COMPACT_ATOMS: atom_id res chain seq x y z
N MET A 1 -10.29 -15.53 -16.49
CA MET A 1 -9.65 -15.24 -15.18
C MET A 1 -10.74 -15.35 -14.12
N GLN A 2 -10.57 -16.22 -13.12
CA GLN A 2 -11.51 -16.31 -12.00
C GLN A 2 -11.25 -15.14 -11.05
N SER A 3 -12.30 -14.37 -10.71
CA SER A 3 -12.25 -13.37 -9.64
C SER A 3 -11.94 -14.08 -8.32
N ALA A 4 -11.13 -13.47 -7.45
CA ALA A 4 -10.95 -13.97 -6.10
C ALA A 4 -12.33 -14.06 -5.41
N PRO A 5 -12.64 -15.13 -4.66
CA PRO A 5 -13.96 -15.28 -4.06
C PRO A 5 -14.17 -14.16 -3.03
N PHE A 6 -15.32 -13.50 -3.05
CA PHE A 6 -15.68 -12.53 -2.01
C PHE A 6 -15.92 -13.28 -0.70
N HIS A 7 -15.24 -12.90 0.38
CA HIS A 7 -15.34 -13.55 1.68
C HIS A 7 -16.27 -12.76 2.61
N SER A 8 -16.84 -13.42 3.62
CA SER A 8 -17.68 -12.75 4.63
C SER A 8 -16.93 -11.60 5.34
N ALA A 9 -15.62 -11.77 5.51
CA ALA A 9 -14.72 -10.74 6.02
C ALA A 9 -14.73 -9.44 5.19
N ASP A 10 -14.99 -9.50 3.88
CA ASP A 10 -15.05 -8.32 3.02
C ASP A 10 -16.29 -7.47 3.31
N ILE A 11 -17.41 -8.13 3.66
CA ILE A 11 -18.66 -7.45 4.05
C ILE A 11 -18.50 -6.76 5.41
N ASP A 12 -17.84 -7.41 6.35
CA ASP A 12 -17.61 -6.83 7.67
C ASP A 12 -16.62 -5.66 7.60
N LEU A 13 -15.59 -5.76 6.78
CA LEU A 13 -14.68 -4.64 6.49
C LEU A 13 -15.42 -3.47 5.83
N LEU A 14 -16.31 -3.73 4.86
CA LEU A 14 -17.11 -2.70 4.21
C LEU A 14 -18.00 -1.98 5.23
N LYS A 15 -18.73 -2.74 6.07
CA LYS A 15 -19.57 -2.18 7.14
C LYS A 15 -18.75 -1.34 8.13
N ALA A 16 -17.57 -1.81 8.50
CA ALA A 16 -16.68 -1.07 9.40
C ALA A 16 -16.22 0.26 8.77
N ARG A 17 -15.84 0.25 7.48
CA ARG A 17 -15.43 1.47 6.75
C ARG A 17 -16.56 2.48 6.58
N LEU A 18 -17.79 2.03 6.35
CA LEU A 18 -18.96 2.91 6.20
C LEU A 18 -19.31 3.67 7.49
N ARG A 19 -18.92 3.14 8.66
CA ARG A 19 -19.14 3.78 9.96
C ARG A 19 -18.13 4.88 10.29
N LEU A 20 -17.04 4.99 9.53
CA LEU A 20 -16.00 5.99 9.79
C LEU A 20 -16.44 7.39 9.33
N THR A 21 -16.17 8.41 10.15
CA THR A 21 -16.26 9.81 9.73
C THR A 21 -15.20 10.14 8.66
N PRO A 22 -15.33 11.24 7.91
CA PRO A 22 -14.29 11.65 6.94
C PRO A 22 -12.88 11.70 7.53
N SER A 23 -12.72 12.28 8.73
CA SER A 23 -11.42 12.39 9.40
C SER A 23 -10.88 11.02 9.83
N GLN A 24 -11.75 10.11 10.27
CA GLN A 24 -11.34 8.74 10.60
C GLN A 24 -10.92 7.94 9.36
N ARG A 25 -11.56 8.16 8.21
CA ARG A 25 -11.14 7.55 6.94
C ARG A 25 -9.74 8.03 6.52
N LEU A 26 -9.48 9.33 6.62
CA LEU A 26 -8.15 9.89 6.36
C LEU A 26 -7.09 9.28 7.29
N ARG A 27 -7.39 9.19 8.59
CA ARG A 27 -6.49 8.57 9.56
C ARG A 27 -6.20 7.11 9.21
N ALA A 28 -7.23 6.32 8.93
CA ALA A 28 -7.05 4.92 8.53
C ALA A 28 -6.21 4.78 7.24
N MET A 29 -6.32 5.73 6.29
CA MET A 29 -5.47 5.75 5.10
C MET A 29 -4.01 6.10 5.44
N PHE A 30 -3.77 7.06 6.34
CA PHE A 30 -2.42 7.39 6.80
C PHE A 30 -1.79 6.23 7.57
N ASP A 31 -2.53 5.59 8.49
CA ASP A 31 -2.05 4.43 9.24
C ASP A 31 -1.70 3.26 8.30
N ALA A 32 -2.54 3.00 7.30
CA ALA A 32 -2.27 2.00 6.27
C ALA A 32 -1.02 2.35 5.44
N ARG A 33 -0.86 3.62 5.07
CA ARG A 33 0.33 4.10 4.36
C ARG A 33 1.59 3.87 5.20
N ASP A 34 1.57 4.27 6.46
CA ASP A 34 2.73 4.16 7.36
C ASP A 34 3.15 2.71 7.55
N LEU A 35 2.18 1.81 7.70
CA LEU A 35 2.44 0.37 7.75
C LEU A 35 3.14 -0.13 6.48
N ILE A 36 2.60 0.18 5.30
CA ILE A 36 3.19 -0.25 4.02
C ILE A 36 4.59 0.31 3.81
N PHE A 37 4.81 1.59 4.14
CA PHE A 37 6.14 2.21 4.05
C PHE A 37 7.11 1.65 5.09
N GLY A 38 6.65 1.33 6.29
CA GLY A 38 7.46 0.63 7.31
C GLY A 38 7.91 -0.75 6.83
N LEU A 39 7.01 -1.54 6.27
CA LEU A 39 7.33 -2.86 5.71
C LEU A 39 8.30 -2.76 4.52
N LYS A 40 8.10 -1.80 3.61
CA LYS A 40 9.03 -1.55 2.50
C LYS A 40 10.42 -1.16 2.99
N ARG A 41 10.50 -0.25 3.98
CA ARG A 41 11.77 0.14 4.63
C ARG A 41 12.48 -1.04 5.24
N GLY A 42 11.77 -1.89 5.99
CA GLY A 42 12.35 -3.09 6.59
C GLY A 42 12.98 -4.02 5.54
N ARG A 43 12.29 -4.24 4.41
CA ARG A 43 12.83 -5.05 3.30
C ARG A 43 14.04 -4.39 2.65
N LEU A 44 13.99 -3.07 2.40
CA LEU A 44 15.12 -2.36 1.80
C LEU A 44 16.35 -2.36 2.71
N ARG A 45 16.17 -2.20 4.03
CA ARG A 45 17.27 -2.28 5.00
C ARG A 45 17.96 -3.65 5.01
N GLN A 46 17.22 -4.73 4.76
CA GLN A 46 17.80 -6.07 4.61
C GLN A 46 18.61 -6.21 3.31
N GLN A 47 18.18 -5.55 2.23
CA GLN A 47 18.86 -5.61 0.92
C GLN A 47 20.05 -4.65 0.83
N PHE A 48 19.97 -3.51 1.52
CA PHE A 48 20.94 -2.43 1.50
C PHE A 48 21.32 -2.05 2.94
N PRO A 49 22.08 -2.91 3.65
CA PRO A 49 22.39 -2.70 5.07
C PRO A 49 23.25 -1.46 5.31
N ASP A 50 24.04 -1.03 4.32
CA ASP A 50 24.99 0.08 4.48
C ASP A 50 24.40 1.45 4.19
N LEU A 51 23.18 1.51 3.64
CA LEU A 51 22.53 2.78 3.36
C LEU A 51 22.05 3.45 4.63
N THR A 52 22.25 4.76 4.69
CA THR A 52 21.68 5.64 5.72
C THR A 52 20.15 5.68 5.59
N GLU A 53 19.47 6.17 6.63
CA GLU A 53 18.01 6.34 6.57
C GLU A 53 17.56 7.30 5.45
N GLY A 54 18.34 8.35 5.18
CA GLY A 54 18.08 9.29 4.09
C GLY A 54 18.15 8.61 2.72
N GLU A 55 19.18 7.80 2.50
CA GLU A 55 19.36 7.04 1.25
C GLU A 55 18.29 5.95 1.07
N LEU A 56 17.90 5.28 2.16
CA LEU A 56 16.78 4.35 2.14
C LEU A 56 15.47 5.05 1.75
N ASN A 57 15.23 6.27 2.22
CA ASN A 57 14.06 7.05 1.82
C ASN A 57 14.08 7.38 0.32
N LEU A 58 15.24 7.75 -0.24
CA LEU A 58 15.38 7.95 -1.68
C LEU A 58 15.10 6.65 -2.45
N LYS A 59 15.58 5.50 -1.95
CA LYS A 59 15.30 4.19 -2.55
C LYS A 59 13.83 3.84 -2.59
N ILE A 60 13.05 4.23 -1.59
CA ILE A 60 11.60 4.06 -1.60
C ILE A 60 10.95 4.90 -2.71
N LEU A 61 11.40 6.14 -2.90
CA LEU A 61 10.89 7.02 -3.95
C LEU A 61 11.21 6.43 -5.34
N GLU A 62 12.43 5.93 -5.55
CA GLU A 62 12.80 5.21 -6.77
C GLU A 62 11.85 4.04 -7.05
N GLU A 63 11.52 3.22 -6.04
CA GLU A 63 10.59 2.11 -6.21
C GLU A 63 9.16 2.55 -6.54
N ILE A 64 8.71 3.69 -5.99
CA ILE A 64 7.39 4.25 -6.31
C ILE A 64 7.37 4.72 -7.77
N GLU A 65 8.40 5.45 -8.21
CA GLU A 65 8.51 5.92 -9.58
C GLU A 65 8.65 4.77 -10.57
N ARG A 66 9.43 3.73 -10.22
CA ARG A 66 9.52 2.50 -11.01
C ARG A 66 8.14 1.87 -11.25
N VAL A 67 7.30 1.80 -10.22
CA VAL A 67 5.94 1.24 -10.34
C VAL A 67 5.00 2.16 -11.11
N ARG A 68 5.11 3.48 -10.97
CA ARG A 68 4.31 4.45 -11.73
C ARG A 68 4.56 4.39 -13.23
N ASN A 69 5.82 4.12 -13.61
CA ASN A 69 6.24 4.00 -15.00
C ASN A 69 5.91 2.63 -15.61
N LEU A 70 5.43 1.66 -14.82
CA LEU A 70 4.91 0.42 -15.39
C LEU A 70 3.58 0.73 -16.10
N PRO A 71 3.36 0.18 -17.31
CA PRO A 71 2.07 0.31 -17.96
C PRO A 71 1.00 -0.21 -17.00
N SER A 72 0.02 0.65 -16.69
CA SER A 72 -1.15 0.24 -15.92
C SER A 72 -1.77 -0.93 -16.67
N ARG A 73 -1.71 -2.13 -16.08
CA ARG A 73 -2.36 -3.29 -16.65
C ARG A 73 -3.83 -2.90 -16.86
N PRO A 74 -4.35 -2.88 -18.10
CA PRO A 74 -5.75 -2.54 -18.31
C PRO A 74 -6.58 -3.54 -17.50
N VAL A 75 -7.33 -3.02 -16.53
CA VAL A 75 -8.36 -3.79 -15.82
C VAL A 75 -9.49 -3.93 -16.83
N PRO A 76 -9.84 -5.15 -17.28
CA PRO A 76 -11.01 -5.32 -18.13
C PRO A 76 -12.23 -4.82 -17.35
N ILE A 77 -12.92 -3.83 -17.91
CA ILE A 77 -14.19 -3.33 -17.38
C ILE A 77 -15.26 -4.38 -17.76
N PRO A 78 -15.97 -4.98 -16.80
CA PRO A 78 -17.14 -5.82 -17.11
C PRO A 78 -18.33 -5.00 -17.59
#